data_AF-A0A0D3CP63-F1
#
_entry.id   AF-A0A0D3CP63-F1
#
_cell.length_a   1.000
_cell.length_b   1.000
_cell.length_c   1.000
_cell.angle_alpha   90.00
_cell.angle_beta   90.00
_cell.angle_gamma   90.00
#
_symmetry.space_group_name_H-M   'P 1'
#
loop_
_entity.id
_entity.type
_entity.pdbx_description
1 polymer ?
#
loop_
_entity_poly.entity_id
_entity_poly.type
_entity_poly.pdbx_seq_one_letter_code
_entity_poly.pdbx_strand_id
1 'polypeptide(L)'
;MSYNGASMNPPPTIVAVSTSSKHVKLERETELRIEVSDTPLKLRVVNGTAQTDGTTETDYTADETPMVSYLNVHAILNARRRVAQASESTQGPRVIVVGPEDSGKRTLAMLINWAAKEAWKPTFVDFDVTQGSVSIPGSVAATPIETPLDPVVGFPLDMPLVYYYGHTKPGTNVELYKATVMELGRVLERQFLGNYESRVSGKAGTRRSGM
;
A
#
# COMPACT_ATOMS: atom_id res chain seq x y z
N MET A 1 54.06 51.71 -0.49
CA MET A 1 52.80 51.22 -1.08
C MET A 1 52.93 49.72 -1.25
N SER A 2 52.27 48.98 -0.37
CA SER A 2 52.30 47.53 -0.21
C SER A 2 51.30 46.84 -1.15
N TYR A 3 51.75 45.89 -1.95
CA TYR A 3 50.86 44.97 -2.66
C TYR A 3 50.84 43.60 -1.95
N ASN A 4 49.68 43.30 -1.35
CA ASN A 4 49.34 42.00 -0.76
C ASN A 4 49.25 40.94 -1.87
N GLY A 5 50.03 39.87 -1.77
CA GLY A 5 49.88 38.67 -2.59
C GLY A 5 48.70 37.82 -2.10
N ALA A 6 47.74 37.55 -2.97
CA ALA A 6 46.62 36.67 -2.69
C ALA A 6 47.07 35.20 -2.67
N SER A 7 46.91 34.55 -1.52
CA SER A 7 47.05 33.10 -1.34
C SER A 7 45.94 32.39 -2.15
N MET A 8 46.32 31.67 -3.22
CA MET A 8 45.40 30.76 -3.90
C MET A 8 45.15 29.53 -3.01
N ASN A 9 43.95 29.43 -2.45
CA ASN A 9 43.50 28.18 -1.84
C ASN A 9 43.33 27.12 -2.93
N PRO A 10 43.74 25.86 -2.70
CA PRO A 10 43.47 24.78 -3.64
C PRO A 10 41.95 24.61 -3.83
N PRO A 11 41.50 24.21 -5.02
CA PRO A 11 40.07 24.00 -5.28
C PRO A 11 39.51 22.96 -4.30
N PRO A 12 38.24 23.10 -3.88
CA PRO A 12 37.62 22.13 -2.99
C PRO A 12 37.68 20.76 -3.66
N THR A 13 38.33 19.81 -2.97
CA THR A 13 38.31 18.42 -3.37
C THR A 13 36.86 17.97 -3.38
N ILE A 14 36.32 17.64 -4.55
CA ILE A 14 35.04 16.96 -4.67
C ILE A 14 35.26 15.60 -4.01
N VAL A 15 34.83 15.46 -2.75
CA VAL A 15 34.71 14.15 -2.11
C VAL A 15 33.65 13.42 -2.92
N ALA A 16 34.06 12.46 -3.74
CA ALA A 16 33.13 11.54 -4.35
C ALA A 16 32.39 10.87 -3.19
N VAL A 17 31.11 11.21 -3.01
CA VAL A 17 30.21 10.41 -2.18
C VAL A 17 30.24 9.03 -2.81
N SER A 18 30.86 8.06 -2.14
CA SER A 18 30.88 6.68 -2.61
C SER A 18 29.46 6.15 -2.52
N THR A 19 28.71 6.26 -3.62
CA THR A 19 27.45 5.54 -3.80
C THR A 19 27.78 4.05 -3.76
N SER A 20 27.47 3.38 -2.65
CA SER A 20 27.63 1.94 -2.55
C SER A 20 26.54 1.27 -3.38
N SER A 21 26.81 1.05 -4.67
CA SER A 21 25.93 0.25 -5.51
C SER A 21 26.06 -1.21 -5.10
N LYS A 22 25.02 -1.78 -4.50
CA LYS A 22 24.96 -3.20 -4.15
C LYS A 22 24.12 -3.95 -5.18
N HIS A 23 24.50 -5.19 -5.45
CA HIS A 23 23.80 -6.09 -6.35
C HIS A 23 23.41 -7.36 -5.59
N VAL A 24 22.13 -7.68 -5.58
CA VAL A 24 21.59 -8.86 -4.91
C VAL A 24 20.88 -9.72 -5.94
N LYS A 25 21.38 -10.94 -6.15
CA LYS A 25 20.69 -11.94 -6.98
C LYS A 25 19.51 -12.50 -6.18
N LEU A 26 18.33 -12.51 -6.78
CA LEU A 26 17.11 -13.02 -6.18
C LEU A 26 16.80 -14.39 -6.78
N GLU A 27 16.85 -15.42 -5.95
CA GLU A 27 16.38 -16.74 -6.33
C GLU A 27 14.84 -16.76 -6.39
N ARG A 28 14.27 -17.78 -7.02
CA ARG A 28 12.80 -17.89 -7.13
C ARG A 28 12.17 -17.94 -5.74
N GLU A 29 11.05 -17.25 -5.58
CA GLU A 29 10.24 -17.22 -4.35
C GLU A 29 10.94 -16.56 -3.14
N THR A 30 12.06 -15.87 -3.37
CA THR A 30 12.74 -15.04 -2.37
C THR A 30 12.30 -13.59 -2.44
N GLU A 31 12.45 -12.86 -1.33
CA GLU A 31 12.23 -11.42 -1.27
C GLU A 31 13.43 -10.69 -0.67
N LEU A 32 13.74 -9.51 -1.21
CA LEU A 32 14.74 -8.61 -0.67
C LEU A 32 14.05 -7.63 0.28
N ARG A 33 14.40 -7.72 1.56
CA ARG A 33 13.90 -6.81 2.60
C ARG A 33 14.94 -5.73 2.85
N ILE A 34 14.49 -4.47 2.80
CA ILE A 34 15.36 -3.31 2.92
C ILE A 34 14.72 -2.33 3.90
N GLU A 35 15.48 -1.91 4.90
CA GLU A 35 15.20 -0.72 5.69
C GLU A 35 16.04 0.42 5.13
N VAL A 36 15.36 1.46 4.64
CA VAL A 36 15.98 2.61 4.01
C VAL A 36 16.38 3.61 5.09
N SER A 37 17.58 4.16 4.99
CA SER A 37 18.04 5.25 5.86
C SER A 37 17.32 6.57 5.55
N ASP A 38 17.71 7.67 6.21
CA ASP A 38 17.18 9.02 5.91
C ASP A 38 17.52 9.54 4.50
N THR A 39 18.31 8.80 3.72
CA THR A 39 18.67 9.18 2.35
C THR A 39 17.86 8.38 1.32
N PRO A 40 17.42 9.01 0.20
CA PRO A 40 16.68 8.31 -0.84
C PRO A 40 17.46 7.10 -1.38
N LEU A 41 16.78 5.96 -1.46
CA LEU A 41 17.31 4.75 -2.08
C LEU A 41 16.74 4.60 -3.49
N LYS A 42 17.62 4.35 -4.45
CA LYS A 42 17.23 3.96 -5.81
C LYS A 42 17.34 2.45 -5.96
N LEU A 43 16.22 1.82 -6.31
CA LEU A 43 16.13 0.38 -6.59
C LEU A 43 15.93 0.17 -8.10
N ARG A 44 16.73 -0.72 -8.70
CA ARG A 44 16.56 -1.17 -10.09
C ARG A 44 16.51 -2.69 -10.12
N VAL A 45 15.49 -3.26 -10.75
CA VAL A 45 15.40 -4.71 -10.94
C VAL A 45 15.81 -5.04 -12.38
N VAL A 46 16.84 -5.86 -12.54
CA VAL A 46 17.40 -6.26 -13.83
C VAL A 46 17.56 -7.77 -13.85
N ASN A 47 16.71 -8.47 -14.62
CA ASN A 47 16.81 -9.92 -14.88
C ASN A 47 17.10 -10.79 -13.63
N GLY A 48 16.23 -10.74 -12.63
CA GLY A 48 16.38 -11.52 -11.39
C GLY A 48 17.46 -11.00 -10.43
N THR A 49 18.05 -9.85 -10.71
CA THR A 49 18.98 -9.15 -9.81
C THR A 49 18.40 -7.80 -9.40
N ALA A 50 18.38 -7.50 -8.12
CA ALA A 50 18.07 -6.19 -7.59
C ALA A 50 19.38 -5.40 -7.40
N GLN A 51 19.42 -4.19 -7.94
CA GLN A 51 20.49 -3.23 -7.73
C GLN A 51 19.97 -2.12 -6.82
N THR A 52 20.64 -1.90 -5.69
CA THR A 52 20.36 -0.81 -4.76
C THR A 52 21.48 0.22 -4.84
N ASP A 53 21.10 1.49 -4.93
CA ASP A 53 22.02 2.63 -4.99
C ASP A 53 21.56 3.68 -3.97
N GLY A 54 22.36 3.84 -2.90
CA GLY A 54 22.03 4.64 -1.72
C GLY A 54 22.39 3.92 -0.43
N THR A 55 22.06 4.53 0.72
CA THR A 55 22.39 3.98 2.05
C THR A 55 21.21 3.22 2.63
N THR A 56 21.46 1.97 3.04
CA THR A 56 20.50 1.10 3.73
C THR A 56 20.91 0.93 5.18
N GLU A 57 19.93 0.84 6.09
CA GLU A 57 20.19 0.47 7.50
C GLU A 57 20.33 -1.05 7.62
N THR A 58 19.39 -1.78 7.03
CA THR A 58 19.43 -3.24 6.92
C THR A 58 19.02 -3.68 5.52
N ASP A 59 19.70 -4.69 4.98
CA ASP A 59 19.38 -5.32 3.70
C ASP A 59 19.68 -6.82 3.76
N TYR A 60 18.66 -7.66 3.56
CA TYR A 60 18.83 -9.11 3.52
C TYR A 60 17.78 -9.80 2.63
N THR A 61 18.15 -10.96 2.11
CA THR A 61 17.24 -11.83 1.34
C THR A 61 16.56 -12.81 2.30
N ALA A 62 15.24 -12.96 2.16
CA ALA A 62 14.46 -13.95 2.89
C ALA A 62 13.87 -14.99 1.93
N ASP A 63 14.04 -16.26 2.29
CA ASP A 63 13.55 -17.39 1.50
C ASP A 63 12.18 -17.89 2.01
N GLU A 64 11.85 -17.60 3.27
CA GLU A 64 10.54 -17.94 3.85
C GLU A 64 9.59 -16.76 3.68
N THR A 65 8.62 -16.92 2.78
CA THR A 65 7.61 -15.90 2.50
C THR A 65 6.20 -16.49 2.51
N PRO A 66 5.19 -15.75 3.01
CA PRO A 66 3.78 -16.21 2.98
C PRO A 66 3.13 -16.06 1.59
N MET A 67 3.92 -15.83 0.53
CA MET A 67 3.43 -15.44 -0.79
C MET A 67 2.53 -16.48 -1.46
N VAL A 68 2.82 -17.77 -1.24
CA VAL A 68 1.97 -18.86 -1.74
C VAL A 68 0.57 -18.81 -1.11
N SER A 69 0.49 -18.52 0.19
CA SER A 69 -0.80 -18.36 0.88
C SER A 69 -1.60 -17.18 0.32
N TYR A 70 -0.92 -16.06 0.03
CA TYR A 70 -1.54 -14.88 -0.58
C TYR A 70 -2.07 -15.19 -1.99
N LEU A 71 -1.32 -15.95 -2.79
CA LEU A 71 -1.75 -16.41 -4.12
C LEU A 71 -2.99 -17.30 -4.05
N ASN A 72 -3.03 -18.24 -3.11
CA ASN A 72 -4.19 -19.10 -2.92
C ASN A 72 -5.45 -18.31 -2.55
N VAL A 73 -5.33 -17.32 -1.67
CA VAL A 73 -6.45 -16.43 -1.30
C VAL A 73 -6.92 -15.64 -2.52
N HIS A 74 -6.01 -15.03 -3.28
CA HIS A 74 -6.36 -14.28 -4.48
C HIS A 74 -7.07 -15.15 -5.52
N ALA A 75 -6.60 -16.37 -5.76
CA ALA A 75 -7.23 -17.31 -6.69
C ALA A 75 -8.69 -17.61 -6.32
N ILE A 76 -8.96 -17.86 -5.03
CA ILE A 76 -10.32 -18.10 -4.53
C ILE A 76 -11.20 -16.86 -4.69
N LEU A 77 -10.68 -15.67 -4.35
CA LEU A 77 -11.42 -14.41 -4.49
C LEU A 77 -11.75 -14.12 -5.95
N ASN A 78 -10.81 -14.38 -6.85
CA ASN A 78 -10.98 -14.20 -8.28
C ASN A 78 -12.05 -15.14 -8.86
N ALA A 79 -12.07 -16.41 -8.45
CA ALA A 79 -13.13 -17.33 -8.82
C ALA A 79 -14.52 -16.81 -8.39
N ARG A 80 -14.63 -16.25 -7.18
CA ARG A 80 -15.87 -15.63 -6.69
C ARG A 80 -16.28 -14.40 -7.50
N ARG A 81 -15.33 -13.57 -7.96
CA ARG A 81 -15.61 -12.43 -8.86
C ARG A 81 -16.19 -12.89 -10.19
N ARG A 82 -15.65 -13.95 -10.78
CA ARG A 82 -16.17 -14.53 -12.04
C ARG A 82 -17.60 -15.07 -11.89
N VAL A 83 -17.89 -15.74 -10.78
CA VAL A 83 -19.26 -16.18 -10.45
C VAL A 83 -20.21 -14.99 -10.31
N ALA A 84 -19.77 -13.92 -9.63
CA ALA A 84 -20.55 -12.69 -9.51
C ALA A 84 -20.74 -11.96 -10.85
N GLN A 85 -19.79 -12.09 -11.79
CA GLN A 85 -19.93 -11.51 -13.12
C GLN A 85 -20.99 -12.26 -13.95
N ALA A 86 -21.07 -13.58 -13.81
CA ALA A 86 -22.01 -14.42 -14.54
C ALA A 86 -23.48 -14.27 -14.06
N SER A 87 -23.72 -13.60 -12.93
CA SER A 87 -25.05 -13.46 -12.32
C SER A 87 -25.30 -12.03 -11.87
N GLU A 88 -26.32 -11.38 -12.42
CA GLU A 88 -26.65 -9.99 -12.06
C GLU A 88 -27.08 -9.80 -10.61
N SER A 89 -27.58 -10.86 -9.96
CA SER A 89 -28.01 -10.85 -8.55
C SER A 89 -26.87 -11.10 -7.57
N THR A 90 -25.71 -11.56 -8.03
CA THR A 90 -24.61 -11.98 -7.17
C THR A 90 -23.60 -10.83 -7.02
N GLN A 91 -23.21 -10.55 -5.78
CA GLN A 91 -22.20 -9.52 -5.50
C GLN A 91 -20.79 -10.11 -5.44
N GLY A 92 -19.80 -9.26 -5.75
CA GLY A 92 -18.40 -9.59 -5.60
C GLY A 92 -18.01 -9.88 -4.14
N PRO A 93 -16.85 -10.52 -3.92
CA PRO A 93 -16.39 -10.86 -2.58
C PRO A 93 -16.15 -9.60 -1.73
N ARG A 94 -16.64 -9.61 -0.48
CA ARG A 94 -16.36 -8.59 0.54
C ARG A 94 -15.42 -9.21 1.58
N VAL A 95 -14.19 -8.70 1.67
CA VAL A 95 -13.15 -9.24 2.55
C VAL A 95 -12.77 -8.20 3.59
N ILE A 96 -12.63 -8.63 4.84
CA ILE A 96 -12.07 -7.81 5.91
C ILE A 96 -10.87 -8.51 6.52
N VAL A 97 -9.74 -7.80 6.60
CA VAL A 97 -8.50 -8.27 7.22
C VAL A 97 -8.44 -7.74 8.64
N VAL A 98 -8.44 -8.65 9.62
CA VAL A 98 -8.39 -8.32 11.05
C VAL A 98 -7.14 -8.88 11.71
N GLY A 99 -6.59 -8.14 12.68
CA GLY A 99 -5.40 -8.56 13.42
C GLY A 99 -4.83 -7.46 14.32
N PRO A 100 -3.88 -7.79 15.22
CA PRO A 100 -3.23 -6.84 16.11
C PRO A 100 -2.35 -5.84 15.34
N GLU A 101 -1.78 -4.86 16.04
CA GLU A 101 -0.84 -3.90 15.44
C GLU A 101 0.37 -4.62 14.83
N ASP A 102 0.92 -4.04 13.77
CA ASP A 102 2.12 -4.52 13.06
C ASP A 102 2.10 -5.96 12.52
N SER A 103 0.92 -6.57 12.40
CA SER A 103 0.75 -7.92 11.84
C SER A 103 0.73 -8.01 10.30
N GLY A 104 1.17 -6.95 9.59
CA GLY A 104 1.20 -6.94 8.11
C GLY A 104 -0.17 -6.82 7.42
N LYS A 105 -1.24 -6.39 8.10
CA LYS A 105 -2.61 -6.30 7.53
C LYS A 105 -2.69 -5.47 6.25
N ARG A 106 -1.96 -4.35 6.21
CA ARG A 106 -1.92 -3.45 5.05
C ARG A 106 -1.22 -4.12 3.88
N THR A 107 -0.08 -4.77 4.15
CA THR A 107 0.65 -5.57 3.17
C THR A 107 -0.24 -6.67 2.58
N LEU A 108 -0.99 -7.39 3.42
CA LEU A 108 -1.96 -8.38 2.93
C LEU A 108 -3.08 -7.73 2.10
N ALA A 109 -3.55 -6.55 2.48
CA ALA A 109 -4.58 -5.85 1.72
C ALA A 109 -4.10 -5.37 0.34
N MET A 110 -2.78 -5.28 0.11
CA MET A 110 -2.18 -5.04 -1.21
C MET A 110 -2.42 -6.19 -2.20
N LEU A 111 -3.02 -7.32 -1.78
CA LEU A 111 -3.64 -8.30 -2.69
C LEU A 111 -4.63 -7.66 -3.68
N ILE A 112 -5.19 -6.50 -3.32
CA ILE A 112 -6.04 -5.72 -4.22
C ILE A 112 -5.32 -5.32 -5.52
N ASN A 113 -3.99 -5.16 -5.51
CA ASN A 113 -3.19 -4.89 -6.70
C ASN A 113 -3.24 -6.02 -7.71
N TRP A 114 -3.29 -7.26 -7.26
CA TRP A 114 -3.38 -8.41 -8.16
C TRP A 114 -4.74 -8.47 -8.84
N ALA A 115 -5.80 -8.08 -8.14
CA ALA A 115 -7.12 -7.92 -8.74
C ALA A 115 -7.11 -6.81 -9.81
N ALA A 116 -6.52 -5.64 -9.51
CA ALA A 116 -6.37 -4.55 -10.47
C ALA A 116 -5.53 -4.95 -11.70
N LYS A 117 -4.47 -5.76 -11.49
CA LYS A 117 -3.65 -6.32 -12.58
C LYS A 117 -4.46 -7.21 -13.53
N GLU A 118 -5.48 -7.88 -13.02
CA GLU A 118 -6.42 -8.69 -13.81
C GLU A 118 -7.63 -7.88 -14.33
N ALA A 119 -7.53 -6.55 -14.32
CA ALA A 119 -8.57 -5.61 -14.77
C ALA A 119 -9.87 -5.64 -13.95
N TRP A 120 -9.85 -6.20 -12.73
CA TRP A 120 -10.92 -5.96 -11.76
C TRP A 120 -10.79 -4.56 -11.17
N LYS A 121 -11.92 -3.98 -10.74
CA LYS A 121 -11.99 -2.65 -10.10
C LYS A 121 -12.49 -2.73 -8.66
N PRO A 122 -11.81 -3.47 -7.77
CA PRO A 122 -12.22 -3.60 -6.37
C PRO A 122 -12.10 -2.27 -5.63
N THR A 123 -12.91 -2.10 -4.59
CA THR A 123 -12.79 -0.93 -3.71
C THR A 123 -11.97 -1.29 -2.47
N PHE A 124 -10.88 -0.56 -2.25
CA PHE A 124 -10.13 -0.58 -1.00
C PHE A 124 -10.86 0.23 0.07
N VAL A 125 -10.94 -0.26 1.30
CA VAL A 125 -11.55 0.45 2.42
C VAL A 125 -10.60 0.45 3.63
N ASP A 126 -10.15 1.62 4.03
CA ASP A 126 -9.33 1.80 5.21
C ASP A 126 -10.20 2.14 6.43
N PHE A 127 -10.30 1.19 7.38
CA PHE A 127 -10.95 1.42 8.67
C PHE A 127 -9.97 1.82 9.78
N ASP A 128 -8.69 2.03 9.47
CA ASP A 128 -7.69 2.38 10.47
C ASP A 128 -7.55 3.90 10.64
N VAL A 129 -8.29 4.46 11.59
CA VAL A 129 -8.21 5.90 11.92
C VAL A 129 -6.87 6.31 12.55
N THR A 130 -6.06 5.36 13.03
CA THR A 130 -4.79 5.69 13.71
C THR A 130 -3.70 6.07 12.71
N GLN A 131 -3.69 5.41 11.56
CA GLN A 131 -2.71 5.58 10.50
C GLN A 131 -3.46 5.71 9.19
N GLY A 132 -3.49 6.90 8.59
CA GLY A 132 -4.20 7.07 7.32
C GLY A 132 -3.41 6.48 6.15
N SER A 133 -3.93 5.44 5.49
CA SER A 133 -3.29 4.88 4.29
C SER A 133 -3.73 5.60 3.01
N VAL A 134 -5.00 6.03 2.97
CA VAL A 134 -5.61 6.71 1.81
C VAL A 134 -5.68 8.23 2.00
N SER A 135 -5.93 8.67 3.24
CA SER A 135 -6.07 10.09 3.58
C SER A 135 -5.37 10.39 4.91
N ILE A 136 -5.69 11.51 5.54
CA ILE A 136 -5.08 11.94 6.79
C ILE A 136 -5.47 11.01 7.97
N PRO A 137 -4.63 10.90 9.02
CA PRO A 137 -5.01 10.26 10.27
C PRO A 137 -6.30 10.84 10.86
N GLY A 138 -7.09 10.00 11.51
CA GLY A 138 -8.41 10.34 12.03
C GLY A 138 -9.52 10.28 10.98
N SER A 139 -9.29 9.62 9.84
CA SER A 139 -10.30 9.41 8.80
C SER A 139 -10.53 7.93 8.52
N VAL A 140 -11.75 7.61 8.07
CA VAL A 140 -12.11 6.33 7.46
C VAL A 140 -12.31 6.60 5.98
N ALA A 141 -11.66 5.82 5.11
CA ALA A 141 -11.62 6.13 3.68
C ALA A 141 -11.90 4.90 2.82
N ALA A 142 -12.40 5.13 1.61
CA ALA A 142 -12.53 4.11 0.58
C ALA A 142 -12.15 4.66 -0.79
N THR A 143 -11.42 3.88 -1.58
CA THR A 143 -10.97 4.29 -2.92
C THR A 143 -11.06 3.12 -3.90
N PRO A 144 -11.61 3.30 -5.11
CA PRO A 144 -11.58 2.28 -6.14
C PRO A 144 -10.15 2.10 -6.67
N ILE A 145 -9.71 0.84 -6.79
CA ILE A 145 -8.40 0.49 -7.35
C ILE A 145 -8.61 -0.07 -8.74
N GLU A 146 -8.42 0.77 -9.76
CA GLU A 146 -8.58 0.37 -11.17
C GLU A 146 -7.25 -0.07 -11.81
N THR A 147 -6.14 0.53 -11.37
CA THR A 147 -4.80 0.19 -11.83
C THR A 147 -3.96 -0.31 -10.65
N PRO A 148 -2.96 -1.16 -10.89
CA PRO A 148 -2.00 -1.53 -9.86
C PRO A 148 -1.40 -0.28 -9.20
N LEU A 149 -1.30 -0.30 -7.88
CA LEU A 149 -0.75 0.81 -7.10
C LEU A 149 0.72 1.03 -7.44
N ASP A 150 1.10 2.29 -7.53
CA ASP A 150 2.50 2.67 -7.67
C ASP A 150 3.25 2.38 -6.37
N PRO A 151 4.43 1.74 -6.40
CA PRO A 151 5.16 1.36 -5.20
C PRO A 151 5.70 2.55 -4.39
N VAL A 152 5.80 3.74 -4.98
CA VAL A 152 6.29 4.96 -4.33
C VAL A 152 5.14 5.88 -3.95
N VAL A 153 4.19 6.10 -4.85
CA VAL A 153 3.05 7.02 -4.64
C VAL A 153 1.93 6.37 -3.82
N GLY A 154 1.72 5.06 -3.97
CA GLY A 154 0.66 4.34 -3.27
C GLY A 154 -0.72 4.57 -3.86
N PHE A 155 -1.71 4.86 -3.01
CA PHE A 155 -3.13 4.91 -3.36
C PHE A 155 -3.51 6.08 -4.27
N PRO A 156 -4.38 5.87 -5.28
CA PRO A 156 -4.89 6.95 -6.12
C PRO A 156 -5.79 7.88 -5.31
N LEU A 157 -5.62 9.18 -5.52
CA LEU A 157 -6.33 10.26 -4.83
C LEU A 157 -7.43 10.91 -5.68
N ASP A 158 -7.75 10.34 -6.85
CA ASP A 158 -8.68 10.96 -7.81
C ASP A 158 -10.12 11.03 -7.28
N MET A 159 -10.60 9.96 -6.63
CA MET A 159 -11.97 9.92 -6.09
C MET A 159 -12.12 9.08 -4.82
N PRO A 160 -11.38 9.38 -3.74
CA PRO A 160 -11.57 8.70 -2.46
C PRO A 160 -12.83 9.23 -1.75
N LEU A 161 -13.62 8.32 -1.21
CA LEU A 161 -14.65 8.64 -0.22
C LEU A 161 -13.99 8.70 1.16
N VAL A 162 -14.00 9.87 1.81
CA VAL A 162 -13.35 10.07 3.10
C VAL A 162 -14.35 10.64 4.10
N TYR A 163 -14.46 9.98 5.25
CA TYR A 163 -15.20 10.47 6.41
C TYR A 163 -14.22 10.80 7.53
N TYR A 164 -14.25 12.06 7.97
CA TYR A 164 -13.40 12.51 9.06
C TYR A 164 -14.03 12.19 10.40
N TYR A 165 -13.35 11.34 11.17
CA TYR A 165 -13.76 10.94 12.51
C TYR A 165 -13.23 11.92 13.59
N GLY A 166 -12.09 12.57 13.34
CA GLY A 166 -11.55 13.63 14.21
C GLY A 166 -10.65 13.16 15.36
N HIS A 167 -10.55 11.85 15.60
CA HIS A 167 -9.64 11.29 16.60
C HIS A 167 -8.74 10.22 16.00
N THR A 168 -7.50 10.14 16.47
CA THR A 168 -6.54 9.10 16.07
C THR A 168 -6.76 7.78 16.81
N LYS A 169 -7.73 7.71 17.72
CA LYS A 169 -8.09 6.49 18.46
C LYS A 169 -9.60 6.26 18.37
N PRO A 170 -10.07 5.11 17.88
CA PRO A 170 -11.50 4.83 17.75
C PRO A 170 -12.20 4.65 19.11
N GLY A 171 -11.44 4.35 20.17
CA GLY A 171 -11.97 4.25 21.54
C GLY A 171 -12.38 5.59 22.15
N THR A 172 -11.99 6.73 21.59
CA THR A 172 -12.35 8.05 22.12
C THR A 172 -13.85 8.32 22.02
N ASN A 173 -14.45 7.94 20.89
CA ASN A 173 -15.89 8.04 20.67
C ASN A 173 -16.34 6.89 19.76
N VAL A 174 -16.75 5.78 20.38
CA VAL A 174 -17.12 4.55 19.67
C VAL A 174 -18.40 4.72 18.87
N GLU A 175 -19.35 5.52 19.37
CA GLU A 175 -20.63 5.76 18.68
C GLU A 175 -20.43 6.53 17.39
N LEU A 176 -19.64 7.61 17.44
CA LEU A 176 -19.28 8.37 16.25
C LEU A 176 -18.48 7.51 15.26
N TYR A 177 -17.53 6.69 15.75
CA TYR A 177 -16.79 5.80 14.87
C TYR A 177 -17.72 4.82 14.15
N LYS A 178 -18.64 4.17 14.88
CA LYS A 178 -19.66 3.29 14.28
C LYS A 178 -20.54 4.05 13.29
N ALA A 179 -20.98 5.26 13.61
CA ALA A 179 -21.79 6.08 12.71
C ALA A 179 -21.06 6.41 11.40
N THR A 180 -19.78 6.81 11.47
CA THR A 180 -18.97 7.10 10.28
C THR A 180 -18.76 5.87 9.41
N VAL A 181 -18.48 4.70 10.00
CA VAL A 181 -18.33 3.44 9.28
C VAL A 181 -19.64 3.00 8.63
N MET A 182 -20.77 3.14 9.32
CA MET A 182 -22.09 2.82 8.76
C MET A 182 -22.43 3.73 7.58
N GLU A 183 -22.16 5.03 7.71
CA GLU A 183 -22.42 5.99 6.64
C GLU A 183 -21.54 5.75 5.41
N LEU A 184 -20.25 5.45 5.61
CA LEU A 184 -19.37 5.01 4.53
C LEU A 184 -19.90 3.76 3.83
N GLY A 185 -20.32 2.76 4.60
CA GLY A 185 -20.92 1.53 4.07
C GLY A 185 -22.16 1.82 3.22
N ARG A 186 -23.05 2.68 3.71
CA ARG A 186 -24.29 3.09 3.03
C ARG A 186 -24.02 3.80 1.71
N VAL A 187 -23.07 4.72 1.67
CA VAL A 187 -22.70 5.45 0.45
C VAL A 187 -22.01 4.53 -0.56
N LEU A 188 -21.13 3.64 -0.08
CA LEU A 188 -20.51 2.63 -0.93
C LEU A 188 -21.57 1.71 -1.58
N GLU A 189 -22.57 1.25 -0.84
CA GLU A 189 -23.65 0.44 -1.40
C GLU A 189 -24.44 1.19 -2.48
N ARG A 190 -24.71 2.49 -2.29
CA ARG A 190 -25.32 3.31 -3.34
C ARG A 190 -24.43 3.43 -4.58
N GLN A 191 -23.12 3.61 -4.41
CA GLN A 191 -22.20 3.64 -5.55
C GLN A 191 -22.20 2.31 -6.33
N PHE A 192 -22.27 1.18 -5.65
CA PHE A 192 -22.33 -0.13 -6.31
C PHE A 192 -23.64 -0.41 -7.05
N LEU A 193 -24.75 0.26 -6.69
CA LEU A 193 -25.97 0.16 -7.48
C LEU A 193 -25.82 0.81 -8.86
N GLY A 194 -25.04 1.89 -8.95
CA GLY A 194 -24.76 2.59 -10.21
C GLY A 194 -23.54 2.05 -10.98
N ASN A 195 -22.65 1.29 -10.32
CA ASN A 195 -21.40 0.80 -10.90
C ASN A 195 -21.30 -0.73 -10.82
N TYR A 196 -21.67 -1.39 -11.93
CA TYR A 196 -21.64 -2.84 -12.07
C TYR A 196 -20.21 -3.42 -11.92
N GLU A 197 -19.21 -2.78 -12.53
CA GLU A 197 -17.83 -3.29 -12.54
C GLU A 197 -17.26 -3.36 -11.12
N SER A 198 -17.42 -2.30 -10.33
CA SER A 198 -16.94 -2.28 -8.95
C SER A 198 -17.76 -3.23 -8.06
N ARG A 199 -19.06 -3.41 -8.34
CA ARG A 199 -19.95 -4.31 -7.57
C ARG A 199 -19.51 -5.77 -7.70
N VAL A 200 -19.15 -6.21 -8.90
CA VAL A 200 -18.70 -7.56 -9.19
C VAL A 200 -17.26 -7.78 -8.69
N SER A 201 -16.43 -6.74 -8.74
CA SER A 201 -15.04 -6.79 -8.29
C SER A 201 -14.89 -6.92 -6.77
N GLY A 202 -15.90 -6.46 -6.01
CA GLY A 202 -15.96 -6.61 -4.56
C GLY A 202 -15.22 -5.53 -3.77
N LYS A 203 -15.09 -5.72 -2.45
CA LYS A 203 -14.46 -4.77 -1.52
C LYS A 203 -13.43 -5.49 -0.64
N ALA A 204 -12.33 -4.82 -0.32
CA ALA A 204 -11.36 -5.30 0.67
C ALA A 204 -11.11 -4.19 1.70
N GLY A 205 -11.27 -4.51 2.98
CA GLY A 205 -10.98 -3.56 4.05
C GLY A 205 -10.04 -4.09 5.13
N THR A 206 -9.30 -3.19 5.79
CA THR A 206 -8.42 -3.51 6.92
C THR A 206 -9.01 -2.99 8.21
N ARG A 207 -9.05 -3.80 9.27
CA ARG A 207 -9.49 -3.41 10.62
C ARG A 207 -8.53 -3.98 11.67
N ARG A 208 -8.29 -3.27 12.77
CA ARG A 208 -7.52 -3.80 13.91
C ARG A 208 -8.41 -4.68 14.80
N SER A 209 -7.89 -5.82 15.26
CA SER A 209 -8.57 -6.71 16.21
C SER A 209 -8.36 -6.17 17.63
N GLY A 210 -9.42 -6.10 18.44
CA GLY A 210 -9.37 -5.56 19.82
C GLY A 210 -9.84 -4.10 19.98
N MET A 211 -10.46 -3.53 18.95
CA MET A 211 -11.16 -2.24 18.98
C MET A 211 -12.68 -2.41 18.91
#